data_AF-A0A1H3DM60-F1
#
_entry.id   AF-A0A1H3DM60-F1
#
_cell.length_a   1.000
_cell.length_b   1.000
_cell.length_c   1.000
_cell.angle_alpha   90.00
_cell.angle_beta   90.00
_cell.angle_gamma   90.00
#
_symmetry.space_group_name_H-M   'P 1'
#
loop_
_entity.id
_entity.type
_entity.pdbx_description
1 polymer ?
#
loop_
_entity_poly.entity_id
_entity_poly.type
_entity_poly.pdbx_seq_one_letter_code
_entity_poly.pdbx_strand_id
1 'polypeptide(L)'
;MKNWKRILCLGLAVLLLLGGLSPLAFAEEGTADQVTVCLTVEKFTLGKGYTIEPTLIKVPKGTRVSKIVTDRLGQGNYENTGTIDSSFYLAQIKDGDPAVGEIPDCPQYIKAAIAAKGGTLDAQDDGWLGEFDFYNMSGWMISVNNKFINTSASDALVDEGTVMRWQFTVYGYGADLAEPQDWSSAEPLVVAANKDALTWRVAEINAMSDKASVLSYGENQKKYDDAMALLKNIESKQADVDAALANLNHLDEASAVTGDADGDGYVNVSDLRIVKSNFGQSVQTGQNGDVDFDGFVNVSDLRVVKSNFGKQI
;
A
#
# COMPACT_ATOMS: atom_id res chain seq x y z
N MET A 1 95.55 -9.51 -14.26
CA MET A 1 96.12 -8.27 -14.83
C MET A 1 95.07 -7.61 -15.74
N LYS A 2 94.84 -6.30 -15.56
CA LYS A 2 94.05 -5.37 -16.41
C LYS A 2 92.52 -5.64 -16.50
N ASN A 3 91.68 -4.86 -15.83
CA ASN A 3 91.25 -3.47 -16.09
C ASN A 3 90.31 -3.30 -17.31
N TRP A 4 89.07 -2.89 -16.98
CA TRP A 4 88.38 -1.73 -17.56
C TRP A 4 87.95 -1.83 -19.04
N LYS A 5 86.64 -1.97 -19.29
CA LYS A 5 85.77 -1.03 -20.07
C LYS A 5 84.32 -1.51 -20.04
N ARG A 6 83.49 -0.67 -19.41
CA ARG A 6 82.02 -0.69 -19.41
C ARG A 6 81.50 -0.64 -20.85
N ILE A 7 80.32 -1.22 -21.12
CA ILE A 7 79.09 -0.52 -21.56
C ILE A 7 78.08 -1.48 -22.23
N LEU A 8 76.82 -1.31 -21.82
CA LEU A 8 75.53 -1.65 -22.46
C LEU A 8 74.91 -3.08 -22.32
N CYS A 9 73.86 -3.07 -21.47
CA CYS A 9 72.48 -3.45 -21.78
C CYS A 9 71.96 -4.89 -21.62
N LEU A 10 70.96 -4.96 -20.72
CA LEU A 10 69.77 -5.81 -20.73
C LEU A 10 69.92 -7.27 -20.26
N GLY A 11 70.03 -7.41 -18.94
CA GLY A 11 69.49 -8.56 -18.21
C GLY A 11 68.26 -8.13 -17.42
N LEU A 12 67.09 -8.69 -17.72
CA LEU A 12 65.96 -8.81 -16.80
C LEU A 12 64.91 -9.76 -17.41
N ALA A 13 65.17 -11.07 -17.22
CA ALA A 13 64.21 -12.13 -17.45
C ALA A 13 64.11 -13.00 -16.19
N VAL A 14 63.89 -12.40 -15.01
CA VAL A 14 63.34 -13.06 -13.81
C VAL A 14 62.67 -11.99 -12.94
N LEU A 15 61.45 -11.56 -13.28
CA LEU A 15 60.54 -10.81 -12.39
C LEU A 15 59.15 -10.71 -13.06
N LEU A 16 58.48 -11.85 -13.23
CA LEU A 16 57.07 -11.94 -13.65
C LEU A 16 56.31 -12.98 -12.82
N LEU A 17 56.51 -12.98 -11.50
CA LEU A 17 55.75 -13.83 -10.56
C LEU A 17 55.27 -13.08 -9.30
N LEU A 18 55.26 -11.75 -9.29
CA LEU A 18 54.67 -10.94 -8.22
C LEU A 18 54.02 -9.69 -8.82
N GLY A 19 52.72 -9.77 -9.12
CA GLY A 19 51.96 -8.63 -9.65
C GLY A 19 50.63 -9.07 -10.24
N GLY A 20 49.68 -9.47 -9.39
CA GLY A 20 48.36 -9.87 -9.86
C GLY A 20 47.42 -10.45 -8.80
N LEU A 21 47.61 -10.11 -7.52
CA LEU A 21 46.53 -10.20 -6.55
C LEU A 21 45.89 -8.82 -6.49
N SER A 22 45.00 -8.55 -7.44
CA SER A 22 43.97 -7.54 -7.21
C SER A 22 43.25 -7.97 -5.93
N PRO A 23 43.10 -7.12 -4.91
CA PRO A 23 42.13 -7.44 -3.88
C PRO A 23 40.80 -7.67 -4.61
N LEU A 24 40.16 -8.83 -4.37
CA LEU A 24 38.73 -8.93 -4.60
C LEU A 24 38.13 -7.81 -3.76
N ALA A 25 37.79 -6.70 -4.42
CA ALA A 25 36.81 -5.80 -3.88
C ALA A 25 35.54 -6.64 -3.83
N PHE A 26 35.17 -7.09 -2.63
CA PHE A 26 33.77 -7.27 -2.34
C PHE A 26 33.16 -5.91 -2.65
N ALA A 27 32.44 -5.80 -3.76
CA ALA A 27 31.43 -4.78 -3.86
C ALA A 27 30.56 -5.02 -2.63
N GLU A 28 30.67 -4.12 -1.66
CA GLU A 28 29.61 -3.96 -0.67
C GLU A 28 28.37 -3.78 -1.54
N GLU A 29 27.49 -4.80 -1.52
CA GLU A 29 26.23 -4.77 -2.22
C GLU A 29 25.47 -3.62 -1.57
N GLY A 30 25.68 -2.42 -2.11
CA GLY A 30 25.12 -1.19 -1.59
C GLY A 30 23.64 -1.46 -1.48
N THR A 31 23.11 -1.41 -0.25
CA THR A 31 21.72 -1.67 0.02
C THR A 31 20.92 -0.83 -0.95
N ALA A 32 20.32 -1.46 -1.97
CA ALA A 32 19.61 -0.72 -2.99
C ALA A 32 18.58 0.15 -2.27
N ASP A 33 18.61 1.46 -2.54
CA ASP A 33 17.73 2.44 -1.90
C ASP A 33 16.31 1.87 -1.87
N GLN A 34 15.77 1.63 -0.68
CA GLN A 34 14.43 1.07 -0.54
C GLN A 34 13.41 2.19 -0.68
N VAL A 35 12.32 1.90 -1.39
CA VAL A 35 11.14 2.76 -1.51
C VAL A 35 9.90 2.04 -1.01
N THR A 36 8.94 2.81 -0.49
CA THR A 36 7.62 2.31 -0.13
C THR A 36 6.64 2.61 -1.27
N VAL A 37 5.84 1.61 -1.62
CA VAL A 37 4.82 1.69 -2.66
C VAL A 37 3.51 1.09 -2.16
N CYS A 38 2.38 1.45 -2.77
CA CYS A 38 1.09 0.88 -2.46
C CYS A 38 0.61 -0.02 -3.62
N LEU A 39 0.08 -1.20 -3.29
CA LEU A 39 -0.51 -2.14 -4.24
C LEU A 39 -1.97 -2.47 -3.85
N THR A 40 -2.85 -2.51 -4.85
CA THR A 40 -4.20 -3.10 -4.76
C THR A 40 -4.46 -4.07 -5.91
N VAL A 41 -5.37 -5.02 -5.69
CA VAL A 41 -5.97 -5.88 -6.72
C VAL A 41 -7.48 -5.87 -6.54
N GLU A 42 -8.22 -5.43 -7.57
CA GLU A 42 -9.58 -4.90 -7.45
C GLU A 42 -10.55 -5.59 -8.42
N LYS A 43 -11.69 -6.07 -7.90
CA LYS A 43 -12.77 -6.72 -8.66
C LYS A 43 -14.07 -5.90 -8.68
N PHE A 44 -13.95 -4.57 -8.66
CA PHE A 44 -15.08 -3.66 -8.43
C PHE A 44 -16.09 -3.62 -9.59
N THR A 45 -15.61 -3.77 -10.82
CA THR A 45 -16.46 -3.85 -12.02
C THR A 45 -17.34 -5.10 -12.02
N LEU A 46 -17.02 -6.12 -11.22
CA LEU A 46 -17.82 -7.32 -11.00
C LEU A 46 -18.80 -7.18 -9.81
N GLY A 47 -18.87 -6.01 -9.17
CA GLY A 47 -19.58 -5.80 -7.91
C GLY A 47 -18.92 -6.48 -6.71
N LYS A 48 -17.69 -6.98 -6.87
CA LYS A 48 -16.92 -7.66 -5.84
C LYS A 48 -15.94 -6.69 -5.18
N GLY A 49 -15.25 -7.17 -4.15
CA GLY A 49 -14.29 -6.38 -3.36
C GLY A 49 -12.85 -6.43 -3.87
N TYR A 50 -11.92 -6.25 -2.94
CA TYR A 50 -10.50 -6.43 -3.18
C TYR A 50 -10.12 -7.92 -3.12
N THR A 51 -9.20 -8.33 -4.00
CA THR A 51 -8.36 -9.52 -3.77
C THR A 51 -7.18 -9.16 -2.88
N ILE A 52 -6.62 -7.95 -3.06
CA ILE A 52 -5.58 -7.37 -2.21
C ILE A 52 -6.04 -5.95 -1.86
N GLU A 53 -6.39 -5.75 -0.58
CA GLU A 53 -6.68 -4.42 -0.02
C GLU A 53 -5.45 -3.50 -0.08
N PRO A 54 -5.61 -2.17 0.03
CA PRO A 54 -4.48 -1.24 -0.01
C PRO A 54 -3.37 -1.66 0.95
N THR A 55 -2.21 -2.00 0.39
CA THR A 55 -1.08 -2.59 1.13
C THR A 55 0.20 -1.85 0.78
N LEU A 56 0.92 -1.39 1.79
CA LEU A 56 2.27 -0.84 1.63
C LEU A 56 3.30 -1.97 1.49
N ILE A 57 4.21 -1.82 0.52
CA ILE A 57 5.27 -2.78 0.22
C ILE A 57 6.59 -2.01 0.14
N LYS A 58 7.63 -2.50 0.83
CA LYS A 58 8.99 -1.99 0.69
C LYS A 58 9.74 -2.79 -0.37
N VAL A 59 10.31 -2.11 -1.34
CA VAL A 59 11.05 -2.71 -2.46
C VAL A 59 12.27 -1.86 -2.82
N PRO A 60 13.30 -2.41 -3.49
CA PRO A 60 14.34 -1.60 -4.11
C PRO A 60 13.75 -0.55 -5.07
N LYS A 61 14.30 0.65 -5.07
CA LYS A 61 13.97 1.72 -6.02
C LYS A 61 14.13 1.22 -7.45
N GLY A 62 13.18 1.56 -8.32
CA GLY A 62 13.18 1.11 -9.70
C GLY A 62 12.77 -0.35 -9.89
N THR A 63 12.21 -1.01 -8.86
CA THR A 63 11.62 -2.35 -9.05
C THR A 63 10.50 -2.28 -10.09
N ARG A 64 10.43 -3.28 -10.97
CA ARG A 64 9.39 -3.39 -11.99
C ARG A 64 8.03 -3.70 -11.36
N VAL A 65 6.98 -3.07 -11.87
CA VAL A 65 5.61 -3.31 -11.41
C VAL A 65 5.19 -4.78 -11.59
N SER A 66 5.59 -5.40 -12.71
CA SER A 66 5.41 -6.85 -12.96
C SER A 66 5.99 -7.74 -11.85
N LYS A 67 7.18 -7.40 -11.34
CA LYS A 67 7.82 -8.15 -10.25
C LYS A 67 7.03 -8.01 -8.95
N ILE A 68 6.58 -6.80 -8.63
CA ILE A 68 5.87 -6.52 -7.37
C ILE A 68 4.56 -7.32 -7.30
N VAL A 69 3.77 -7.30 -8.38
CA VAL A 69 2.49 -8.03 -8.40
C VAL A 69 2.70 -9.55 -8.36
N THR A 70 3.68 -10.08 -9.10
CA THR A 70 3.92 -11.53 -9.15
C THR A 70 4.49 -12.08 -7.86
N ASP A 71 5.42 -11.36 -7.21
CA ASP A 71 5.90 -11.70 -5.87
C ASP A 71 4.76 -11.68 -4.85
N ARG A 72 3.83 -10.72 -4.97
CA ARG A 72 2.71 -10.59 -4.04
C ARG A 72 1.64 -11.68 -4.23
N LEU A 73 1.29 -12.01 -5.47
CA LEU A 73 0.33 -13.07 -5.78
C LEU A 73 0.91 -14.45 -5.44
N GLY A 74 2.22 -14.63 -5.63
CA GLY A 74 2.91 -15.88 -5.40
C GLY A 74 2.81 -16.83 -6.60
N GLN A 75 3.84 -17.65 -6.76
CA GLN A 75 3.94 -18.61 -7.87
C GLN A 75 2.75 -19.57 -7.87
N GLY A 76 2.13 -19.77 -9.04
CA GLY A 76 0.98 -20.66 -9.22
C GLY A 76 -0.38 -20.02 -8.92
N ASN A 77 -0.42 -18.73 -8.57
CA ASN A 77 -1.67 -17.97 -8.38
C ASN A 77 -1.91 -16.91 -9.46
N TYR A 78 -1.09 -16.89 -10.51
CA TYR A 78 -1.25 -16.00 -11.65
C TYR A 78 -0.73 -16.68 -12.93
N GLU A 79 -1.25 -16.24 -14.07
CA GLU A 79 -0.62 -16.46 -15.36
C GLU A 79 -0.45 -15.13 -16.10
N ASN A 80 0.54 -15.07 -16.98
CA ASN A 80 0.88 -13.87 -17.72
C ASN A 80 1.33 -14.22 -19.12
N THR A 81 1.19 -13.28 -20.05
CA THR A 81 1.94 -13.30 -21.31
C THR A 81 3.28 -12.59 -21.12
N GLY A 82 4.23 -12.86 -22.01
CA GLY A 82 5.61 -12.37 -21.88
C GLY A 82 6.32 -12.94 -20.65
N THR A 83 7.21 -12.14 -20.05
CA THR A 83 8.00 -12.50 -18.87
C THR A 83 7.98 -11.37 -17.86
N ILE A 84 8.36 -11.63 -16.61
CA ILE A 84 8.47 -10.59 -15.57
C ILE A 84 9.35 -9.42 -16.04
N ASP A 85 10.38 -9.68 -16.86
CA ASP A 85 11.34 -8.67 -17.32
C ASP A 85 11.01 -8.04 -18.68
N SER A 86 10.04 -8.58 -19.42
CA SER A 86 9.77 -8.13 -20.80
C SER A 86 8.38 -8.54 -21.28
N SER A 87 7.63 -7.57 -21.82
CA SER A 87 6.32 -7.79 -22.44
C SER A 87 5.30 -8.48 -21.52
N PHE A 88 5.47 -8.32 -20.21
CA PHE A 88 4.53 -8.76 -19.18
C PHE A 88 3.14 -8.16 -19.38
N TYR A 89 2.14 -9.03 -19.40
CA TYR A 89 0.75 -8.69 -19.19
C TYR A 89 0.11 -9.77 -18.29
N LEU A 90 -0.61 -9.33 -17.25
CA LEU A 90 -1.27 -10.22 -16.30
C LEU A 90 -2.54 -10.79 -16.93
N ALA A 91 -2.49 -12.05 -17.36
CA ALA A 91 -3.58 -12.67 -18.11
C ALA A 91 -4.69 -13.17 -17.18
N GLN A 92 -4.32 -13.76 -16.05
CA GLN A 92 -5.28 -14.24 -15.07
C GLN A 92 -4.70 -14.33 -13.66
N ILE A 93 -5.58 -14.23 -12.68
CA ILE A 93 -5.29 -14.41 -11.26
C ILE A 93 -6.16 -15.56 -10.76
N LYS A 94 -5.58 -16.48 -10.00
CA LYS A 94 -6.35 -17.54 -9.36
C LYS A 94 -7.33 -16.93 -8.38
N ASP A 95 -8.62 -17.15 -8.61
CA ASP A 95 -9.70 -16.55 -7.85
C ASP A 95 -10.51 -17.66 -7.21
N GLY A 96 -10.17 -18.01 -5.96
CA GLY A 96 -10.85 -19.06 -5.19
C GLY A 96 -12.26 -18.68 -4.72
N ASP A 97 -12.92 -17.76 -5.43
CA ASP A 97 -14.27 -17.29 -5.17
C ASP A 97 -15.25 -18.45 -5.37
N PRO A 98 -16.13 -18.76 -4.40
CA PRO A 98 -17.10 -19.85 -4.52
C PRO A 98 -18.15 -19.64 -5.63
N ALA A 99 -18.18 -18.48 -6.27
CA ALA A 99 -19.12 -18.09 -7.32
C ALA A 99 -18.81 -18.65 -8.73
N VAL A 100 -18.02 -19.72 -8.85
CA VAL A 100 -17.87 -20.44 -10.12
C VAL A 100 -19.27 -20.87 -10.60
N GLY A 101 -19.65 -20.45 -11.80
CA GLY A 101 -20.99 -20.67 -12.37
C GLY A 101 -22.02 -19.58 -12.08
N GLU A 102 -21.66 -18.47 -11.41
CA GLU A 102 -22.55 -17.34 -11.17
C GLU A 102 -22.26 -16.15 -12.10
N ILE A 103 -23.31 -15.38 -12.41
CA ILE A 103 -23.20 -14.11 -13.14
C ILE A 103 -22.85 -13.00 -12.13
N PRO A 104 -21.82 -12.18 -12.38
CA PRO A 104 -21.41 -11.11 -11.47
C PRO A 104 -22.45 -9.97 -11.40
N ASP A 105 -22.59 -9.34 -10.24
CA ASP A 105 -23.44 -8.15 -10.09
C ASP A 105 -22.67 -6.88 -10.44
N CYS A 106 -22.37 -6.72 -11.73
CA CYS A 106 -21.65 -5.55 -12.22
C CYS A 106 -22.45 -4.24 -11.94
N PRO A 107 -21.75 -3.11 -11.72
CA PRO A 107 -22.35 -1.78 -11.72
C PRO A 107 -23.31 -1.52 -12.89
N GLN A 108 -24.36 -0.73 -12.63
CA GLN A 108 -25.45 -0.55 -13.58
C GLN A 108 -25.00 0.07 -14.91
N TYR A 109 -24.01 0.96 -14.91
CA TYR A 109 -23.49 1.58 -16.13
C TYR A 109 -22.83 0.55 -17.06
N ILE A 110 -22.20 -0.50 -16.52
CA ILE A 110 -21.61 -1.60 -17.27
C ILE A 110 -22.72 -2.46 -17.88
N LYS A 111 -23.69 -2.88 -17.06
CA LYS A 111 -24.84 -3.68 -17.52
C LYS A 111 -25.61 -2.96 -18.63
N ALA A 112 -25.80 -1.65 -18.51
CA ALA A 112 -26.45 -0.82 -19.53
C ALA A 112 -25.63 -0.75 -20.84
N ALA A 113 -24.30 -0.59 -20.75
CA ALA A 113 -23.43 -0.54 -21.92
C ALA A 113 -23.42 -1.85 -22.72
N ILE A 114 -23.35 -2.99 -22.02
CA ILE A 114 -23.45 -4.33 -22.62
C ILE A 114 -24.82 -4.52 -23.31
N ALA A 115 -25.91 -4.22 -22.61
CA ALA A 115 -27.26 -4.36 -23.14
C ALA A 115 -27.51 -3.45 -24.36
N ALA A 116 -26.95 -2.24 -24.38
CA ALA A 116 -27.05 -1.32 -25.51
C ALA A 116 -26.41 -1.85 -26.81
N LYS A 117 -25.51 -2.84 -26.70
CA LYS A 117 -24.92 -3.56 -27.84
C LYS A 117 -25.56 -4.93 -28.10
N GLY A 118 -26.62 -5.27 -27.36
CA GLY A 118 -27.29 -6.56 -27.47
C GLY A 118 -26.49 -7.72 -26.86
N GLY A 119 -25.50 -7.43 -26.02
CA GLY A 119 -24.72 -8.44 -25.31
C GLY A 119 -25.36 -8.88 -23.99
N THR A 120 -24.81 -9.94 -23.41
CA THR A 120 -25.14 -10.47 -22.08
C THR A 120 -23.86 -10.81 -21.33
N LEU A 121 -23.92 -10.84 -20.00
CA LEU A 121 -22.85 -11.39 -19.18
C LEU A 121 -22.95 -12.92 -19.15
N ASP A 122 -21.81 -13.58 -19.24
CA ASP A 122 -21.66 -15.01 -19.04
C ASP A 122 -21.28 -15.32 -17.58
N ALA A 123 -21.33 -16.59 -17.20
CA ALA A 123 -20.79 -17.08 -15.93
C ALA A 123 -19.36 -17.63 -16.16
N GLN A 124 -18.55 -17.64 -15.10
CA GLN A 124 -17.19 -18.19 -15.14
C GLN A 124 -17.19 -19.68 -14.76
N ASP A 125 -16.19 -20.45 -15.20
CA ASP A 125 -16.22 -21.91 -15.15
C ASP A 125 -15.00 -22.61 -14.53
N ASP A 126 -13.92 -21.92 -14.16
CA ASP A 126 -12.65 -22.60 -13.83
C ASP A 126 -11.86 -22.11 -12.59
N GLY A 127 -12.39 -21.22 -11.75
CA GLY A 127 -11.69 -20.76 -10.53
C GLY A 127 -10.48 -19.84 -10.79
N TRP A 128 -10.34 -19.34 -12.02
CA TRP A 128 -9.41 -18.28 -12.38
C TRP A 128 -10.15 -17.08 -12.92
N LEU A 129 -9.75 -15.87 -12.52
CA LEU A 129 -10.27 -14.64 -13.09
C LEU A 129 -9.28 -14.11 -14.13
N GLY A 130 -9.64 -14.22 -15.39
CA GLY A 130 -8.80 -13.93 -16.54
C GLY A 130 -9.46 -13.10 -17.62
N GLU A 131 -8.70 -12.87 -18.69
CA GLU A 131 -9.21 -12.26 -19.91
C GLU A 131 -10.41 -13.02 -20.46
N PHE A 132 -11.35 -12.27 -21.03
CA PHE A 132 -12.56 -12.80 -21.67
C PHE A 132 -13.58 -13.45 -20.73
N ASP A 133 -13.34 -13.46 -19.41
CA ASP A 133 -14.33 -13.89 -18.43
C ASP A 133 -15.51 -12.92 -18.32
N PHE A 134 -16.72 -13.48 -18.20
CA PHE A 134 -18.01 -12.79 -18.11
C PHE A 134 -18.40 -11.95 -19.33
N TYR A 135 -17.46 -11.38 -20.07
CA TYR A 135 -17.70 -10.65 -21.31
C TYR A 135 -16.44 -10.63 -22.18
N ASN A 136 -16.60 -10.69 -23.50
CA ASN A 136 -15.48 -10.87 -24.44
C ASN A 136 -14.47 -9.71 -24.55
N MET A 137 -14.62 -8.63 -23.76
CA MET A 137 -13.72 -7.48 -23.70
C MET A 137 -13.07 -7.31 -22.33
N SER A 138 -13.24 -8.29 -21.44
CA SER A 138 -12.74 -8.23 -20.07
C SER A 138 -11.26 -8.61 -19.96
N GLY A 139 -10.63 -8.20 -18.86
CA GLY A 139 -9.23 -8.51 -18.56
C GLY A 139 -8.67 -7.69 -17.40
N TRP A 140 -7.39 -7.89 -17.09
CA TRP A 140 -6.71 -7.14 -16.04
C TRP A 140 -6.01 -5.91 -16.60
N MET A 141 -6.26 -4.75 -16.00
CA MET A 141 -5.60 -3.50 -16.33
C MET A 141 -4.86 -2.96 -15.12
N ILE A 142 -3.88 -2.08 -15.35
CA ILE A 142 -3.17 -1.43 -14.27
C ILE A 142 -3.07 0.08 -14.48
N SER A 143 -3.40 0.82 -13.43
CA SER A 143 -3.03 2.23 -13.30
C SER A 143 -1.84 2.39 -12.36
N VAL A 144 -0.89 3.24 -12.74
CA VAL A 144 0.24 3.68 -11.92
C VAL A 144 0.09 5.19 -11.72
N ASN A 145 -0.07 5.62 -10.46
CA ASN A 145 -0.33 7.02 -10.08
C ASN A 145 -1.53 7.62 -10.87
N ASN A 146 -2.67 6.95 -10.78
CA ASN A 146 -3.94 7.29 -11.43
C ASN A 146 -3.87 7.43 -12.97
N LYS A 147 -2.91 6.78 -13.61
CA LYS A 147 -2.81 6.72 -15.07
C LYS A 147 -2.68 5.28 -15.54
N PHE A 148 -3.58 4.84 -16.41
CA PHE A 148 -3.46 3.53 -17.04
C PHE A 148 -2.21 3.48 -17.92
N ILE A 149 -1.38 2.47 -17.72
CA ILE A 149 -0.23 2.24 -18.60
C ILE A 149 -0.70 1.49 -19.84
N ASN A 150 -0.21 1.90 -21.01
CA ASN A 150 -0.49 1.26 -22.30
C ASN A 150 0.70 0.41 -22.80
N THR A 151 1.73 0.29 -21.97
CA THR A 151 2.91 -0.54 -22.20
C THR A 151 2.87 -1.75 -21.27
N SER A 152 3.86 -2.62 -21.42
CA SER A 152 4.02 -3.74 -20.51
C SER A 152 4.29 -3.27 -19.08
N ALA A 153 3.70 -3.95 -18.10
CA ALA A 153 4.02 -3.72 -16.69
C ALA A 153 5.47 -4.08 -16.33
N SER A 154 6.22 -4.75 -17.22
CA SER A 154 7.67 -4.89 -17.07
C SER A 154 8.40 -3.56 -17.26
N ASP A 155 7.87 -2.64 -18.05
CA ASP A 155 8.53 -1.37 -18.39
C ASP A 155 8.24 -0.25 -17.39
N ALA A 156 7.20 -0.40 -16.58
CA ALA A 156 6.88 0.51 -15.48
C ALA A 156 7.76 0.21 -14.27
N LEU A 157 8.51 1.23 -13.81
CA LEU A 157 9.37 1.18 -12.64
C LEU A 157 8.78 2.04 -11.53
N VAL A 158 8.99 1.64 -10.28
CA VAL A 158 8.43 2.35 -9.12
C VAL A 158 9.45 3.25 -8.42
N ASP A 159 8.95 4.35 -7.88
CA ASP A 159 9.62 5.26 -6.95
C ASP A 159 8.82 5.36 -5.63
N GLU A 160 9.36 6.08 -4.64
CA GLU A 160 8.67 6.35 -3.37
C GLU A 160 7.28 6.95 -3.61
N GLY A 161 6.28 6.42 -2.92
CA GLY A 161 4.90 6.92 -3.01
C GLY A 161 4.11 6.39 -4.21
N THR A 162 4.69 5.48 -5.02
CA THR A 162 3.97 4.93 -6.19
C THR A 162 2.74 4.15 -5.75
N VAL A 163 1.59 4.43 -6.37
CA VAL A 163 0.33 3.68 -6.18
C VAL A 163 0.04 2.86 -7.43
N MET A 164 -0.03 1.54 -7.27
CA MET A 164 -0.33 0.56 -8.32
C MET A 164 -1.69 -0.08 -8.05
N ARG A 165 -2.61 0.04 -9.01
CA ARG A 165 -3.95 -0.54 -8.89
C ARG A 165 -4.21 -1.48 -10.05
N TRP A 166 -4.19 -2.78 -9.78
CA TRP A 166 -4.62 -3.81 -10.72
C TRP A 166 -6.13 -3.96 -10.65
N GLN A 167 -6.81 -3.68 -11.76
CA GLN A 167 -8.25 -3.53 -11.83
C GLN A 167 -8.80 -4.43 -12.93
N PHE A 168 -9.76 -5.28 -12.59
CA PHE A 168 -10.47 -6.05 -13.60
C PHE A 168 -11.41 -5.13 -14.37
N THR A 169 -11.38 -5.17 -15.69
CA THR A 169 -12.37 -4.54 -16.59
C THR A 169 -13.29 -5.62 -17.14
N VAL A 170 -14.56 -5.28 -17.32
CA VAL A 170 -15.56 -6.15 -17.96
C VAL A 170 -15.86 -5.67 -19.38
N TYR A 171 -15.93 -4.36 -19.60
CA TYR A 171 -16.43 -3.79 -20.86
C TYR A 171 -15.49 -2.76 -21.50
N GLY A 172 -15.39 -2.84 -22.82
CA GLY A 172 -14.76 -1.79 -23.64
C GLY A 172 -13.26 -1.66 -23.42
N TYR A 173 -12.58 -2.74 -23.04
CA TYR A 173 -11.14 -2.78 -22.79
C TYR A 173 -10.69 -1.72 -21.76
N GLY A 174 -11.49 -1.51 -20.71
CA GLY A 174 -11.25 -0.51 -19.67
C GLY A 174 -12.11 0.75 -19.74
N ALA A 175 -13.03 0.85 -20.69
CA ALA A 175 -13.98 1.97 -20.75
C ALA A 175 -14.83 2.09 -19.47
N ASP A 176 -15.01 0.98 -18.75
CA ASP A 176 -15.69 0.92 -17.45
C ASP A 176 -14.84 1.32 -16.24
N LEU A 177 -13.55 1.62 -16.43
CA LEU A 177 -12.58 2.07 -15.42
C LEU A 177 -12.24 3.56 -15.52
N ALA A 178 -12.94 4.30 -16.37
CA ALA A 178 -13.10 5.75 -16.25
C ALA A 178 -11.91 6.67 -16.61
N GLU A 179 -10.97 6.22 -17.45
CA GLU A 179 -9.98 7.10 -18.09
C GLU A 179 -10.12 7.03 -19.63
N PRO A 180 -10.13 8.16 -20.35
CA PRO A 180 -10.00 8.14 -21.81
C PRO A 180 -8.68 7.49 -22.15
N GLN A 181 -8.74 6.32 -22.76
CA GLN A 181 -7.52 5.66 -23.20
C GLN A 181 -7.15 6.24 -24.56
N ASP A 182 -6.03 6.97 -24.64
CA ASP A 182 -5.53 7.58 -25.90
C ASP A 182 -5.41 6.58 -27.07
N TRP A 183 -5.40 5.29 -26.77
CA TRP A 183 -5.26 4.17 -27.69
C TRP A 183 -6.55 3.38 -27.92
N SER A 184 -7.62 3.65 -27.17
CA SER A 184 -8.94 3.06 -27.36
C SER A 184 -9.91 4.10 -27.91
N SER A 185 -10.67 3.71 -28.93
CA SER A 185 -11.80 4.53 -29.41
C SER A 185 -13.03 4.44 -28.49
N ALA A 186 -12.95 3.68 -27.40
CA ALA A 186 -14.04 3.55 -26.45
C ALA A 186 -14.03 4.73 -25.48
N GLU A 187 -15.09 5.54 -25.55
CA GLU A 187 -15.33 6.61 -24.59
C GLU A 187 -15.53 6.03 -23.18
N PRO A 188 -14.95 6.63 -22.13
CA PRO A 188 -15.19 6.22 -20.75
C PRO A 188 -16.68 6.23 -20.43
N LEU A 189 -17.17 5.16 -19.79
CA LEU A 189 -18.57 5.06 -19.38
C LEU A 189 -18.89 5.97 -18.19
N VAL A 190 -17.88 6.27 -17.37
CA VAL A 190 -17.96 7.11 -16.18
C VAL A 190 -16.70 7.96 -16.05
N VAL A 191 -16.72 8.94 -15.15
CA VAL A 191 -15.55 9.74 -14.77
C VAL A 191 -15.19 9.40 -13.34
N ALA A 192 -14.04 8.76 -13.11
CA ALA A 192 -13.61 8.37 -11.77
C ALA A 192 -12.82 9.49 -11.09
N ALA A 193 -12.94 9.55 -9.77
CA ALA A 193 -12.03 10.31 -8.94
C ALA A 193 -10.61 9.72 -8.99
N ASN A 194 -9.60 10.58 -8.82
CA ASN A 194 -8.26 10.16 -8.43
C ASN A 194 -8.30 9.69 -6.97
N LYS A 195 -7.98 8.41 -6.77
CA LYS A 195 -8.06 7.71 -5.49
C LYS A 195 -6.71 7.42 -4.85
N ASP A 196 -5.60 7.84 -5.45
CA ASP A 196 -4.25 7.42 -5.03
C ASP A 196 -3.96 7.81 -3.58
N ALA A 197 -4.20 9.07 -3.21
CA ALA A 197 -3.92 9.57 -1.86
C ALA A 197 -4.79 8.88 -0.79
N LEU A 198 -6.06 8.64 -1.09
CA LEU A 198 -6.95 7.90 -0.19
C LEU A 198 -6.53 6.43 -0.06
N THR A 199 -6.16 5.80 -1.17
CA THR A 199 -5.65 4.42 -1.22
C THR A 199 -4.39 4.30 -0.37
N TRP A 200 -3.44 5.22 -0.52
CA TRP A 200 -2.22 5.26 0.28
C TRP A 200 -2.54 5.42 1.77
N ARG A 201 -3.43 6.35 2.13
CA ARG A 201 -3.78 6.60 3.53
C ARG A 201 -4.44 5.38 4.19
N VAL A 202 -5.30 4.68 3.46
CA VAL A 202 -5.86 3.40 3.91
C VAL A 202 -4.77 2.34 4.08
N ALA A 203 -3.79 2.28 3.16
CA ALA A 203 -2.67 1.35 3.26
C ALA A 203 -1.78 1.61 4.48
N GLU A 204 -1.57 2.88 4.86
CA GLU A 204 -0.89 3.24 6.10
C GLU A 204 -1.63 2.73 7.33
N ILE A 205 -2.96 2.94 7.38
CA ILE A 205 -3.80 2.44 8.48
C ILE A 205 -3.76 0.90 8.52
N ASN A 206 -3.75 0.24 7.36
CA ASN A 206 -3.64 -1.21 7.25
C ASN A 206 -2.30 -1.75 7.77
N ALA A 207 -1.24 -0.96 7.67
CA ALA A 207 0.09 -1.32 8.13
C ALA A 207 0.32 -1.04 9.63
N MET A 208 -0.60 -0.34 10.31
CA MET A 208 -0.49 -0.04 11.74
C MET A 208 -0.53 -1.32 12.58
N SER A 209 0.44 -1.51 13.48
CA SER A 209 0.46 -2.65 14.41
C SER A 209 -0.71 -2.61 15.41
N ASP A 210 -1.23 -1.42 15.69
CA ASP A 210 -2.31 -1.12 16.62
C ASP A 210 -3.61 -0.70 15.93
N LYS A 211 -3.77 -1.02 14.63
CA LYS A 211 -4.94 -0.68 13.81
C LYS A 211 -6.27 -0.90 14.54
N ALA A 212 -6.45 -2.06 15.16
CA ALA A 212 -7.70 -2.41 15.84
C ALA A 212 -8.04 -1.44 16.98
N SER A 213 -7.03 -1.03 17.76
CA SER A 213 -7.19 -0.04 18.82
C SER A 213 -7.52 1.33 18.23
N VAL A 214 -6.74 1.79 17.24
CA VAL A 214 -6.97 3.08 16.56
C VAL A 214 -8.39 3.16 15.99
N LEU A 215 -8.86 2.13 15.30
CA LEU A 215 -10.18 2.12 14.69
C LEU A 215 -11.33 2.02 15.71
N SER A 216 -11.08 1.47 16.90
CA SER A 216 -12.10 1.37 17.95
C SER A 216 -12.43 2.72 18.63
N TYR A 217 -11.57 3.73 18.46
CA TYR A 217 -11.79 5.05 19.06
C TYR A 217 -12.73 5.92 18.22
N GLY A 218 -13.68 6.56 18.91
CA GLY A 218 -14.59 7.55 18.31
C GLY A 218 -15.28 7.02 17.06
N GLU A 219 -15.22 7.80 15.98
CA GLU A 219 -15.81 7.46 14.68
C GLU A 219 -14.78 6.86 13.71
N ASN A 220 -13.60 6.45 14.18
CA ASN A 220 -12.51 6.01 13.29
C ASN A 220 -12.87 4.80 12.45
N GLN A 221 -13.54 3.80 13.03
CA GLN A 221 -14.06 2.66 12.28
C GLN A 221 -14.97 3.13 11.14
N LYS A 222 -15.88 4.06 11.42
CA LYS A 222 -16.80 4.61 10.42
C LYS A 222 -16.04 5.39 9.33
N LYS A 223 -15.08 6.24 9.70
CA LYS A 223 -14.24 6.99 8.74
C LYS A 223 -13.50 6.03 7.81
N TYR A 224 -12.95 4.95 8.35
CA TYR A 224 -12.27 3.90 7.58
C TYR A 224 -13.23 3.14 6.65
N ASP A 225 -14.41 2.75 7.15
CA ASP A 225 -15.40 2.02 6.36
C ASP A 225 -15.98 2.89 5.22
N ASP A 226 -16.25 4.17 5.48
CA ASP A 226 -16.68 5.15 4.48
C ASP A 226 -15.61 5.32 3.38
N ALA A 227 -14.33 5.44 3.77
CA ALA A 227 -13.22 5.51 2.82
C ALA A 227 -13.12 4.25 1.95
N MET A 228 -13.21 3.06 2.56
CA MET A 228 -13.21 1.80 1.84
C MET A 228 -14.40 1.67 0.87
N ALA A 229 -15.58 2.15 1.25
CA ALA A 229 -16.75 2.18 0.38
C ALA A 229 -16.54 3.09 -0.85
N LEU A 230 -16.00 4.28 -0.65
CA LEU A 230 -15.68 5.22 -1.74
C LEU A 230 -14.59 4.67 -2.66
N LEU A 231 -13.57 4.01 -2.12
CA LEU A 231 -12.53 3.38 -2.93
C LEU A 231 -13.10 2.28 -3.82
N LYS A 232 -14.00 1.44 -3.30
CA LYS A 232 -14.67 0.36 -4.06
C LYS A 232 -15.66 0.88 -5.11
N ASN A 233 -16.33 1.99 -4.86
CA ASN A 233 -17.28 2.57 -5.81
C ASN A 233 -16.56 3.39 -6.88
N ILE A 234 -16.51 2.88 -8.12
CA ILE A 234 -15.88 3.54 -9.27
C ILE A 234 -16.52 4.92 -9.55
N GLU A 235 -17.84 5.05 -9.33
CA GLU A 235 -18.60 6.28 -9.58
C GLU A 235 -18.47 7.34 -8.46
N SER A 236 -17.61 7.11 -7.47
CA SER A 236 -17.36 8.09 -6.40
C SER A 236 -16.80 9.39 -6.94
N LYS A 237 -17.30 10.52 -6.41
CA LYS A 237 -16.89 11.86 -6.84
C LYS A 237 -15.60 12.27 -6.14
N GLN A 238 -14.80 13.11 -6.81
CA GLN A 238 -13.53 13.60 -6.25
C GLN A 238 -13.72 14.27 -4.88
N ALA A 239 -14.75 15.12 -4.74
CA ALA A 239 -15.02 15.83 -3.49
C ALA A 239 -15.29 14.88 -2.31
N ASP A 240 -15.96 13.74 -2.56
CA ASP A 240 -16.25 12.74 -1.53
C ASP A 240 -14.98 11.97 -1.15
N VAL A 241 -14.13 11.64 -2.14
CA VAL A 241 -12.81 11.02 -1.93
C VAL A 241 -11.89 11.94 -1.13
N ASP A 242 -11.83 13.22 -1.47
CA ASP A 242 -11.02 14.22 -0.77
C ASP A 242 -11.50 14.43 0.67
N ALA A 243 -12.81 14.46 0.90
CA ALA A 243 -13.40 14.55 2.24
C ALA A 243 -13.07 13.32 3.09
N ALA A 244 -13.15 12.11 2.52
CA ALA A 244 -12.77 10.89 3.21
C ALA A 244 -11.27 10.87 3.56
N LEU A 245 -10.41 11.35 2.66
CA LEU A 245 -8.98 11.50 2.94
C LEU A 245 -8.75 12.47 4.10
N ALA A 246 -9.41 13.63 4.09
CA ALA A 246 -9.32 14.60 5.17
C ALA A 246 -9.76 13.99 6.52
N ASN A 247 -10.81 13.16 6.52
CA ASN A 247 -11.27 12.45 7.71
C ASN A 247 -10.24 11.41 8.21
N LEU A 248 -9.60 10.65 7.32
CA LEU A 248 -8.56 9.69 7.70
C LEU A 248 -7.25 10.34 8.14
N ASN A 249 -6.99 11.57 7.71
CA ASN A 249 -5.85 12.36 8.20
C ASN A 249 -6.12 12.95 9.60
N HIS A 250 -7.38 12.97 10.03
CA HIS A 250 -7.82 13.41 11.36
C HIS A 250 -8.61 12.30 12.04
N LEU A 251 -7.95 11.17 12.28
CA LEU A 251 -8.50 10.13 13.15
C LEU A 251 -8.65 10.70 14.56
N ASP A 252 -9.72 10.28 15.24
CA ASP A 252 -9.96 10.60 16.62
C ASP A 252 -8.87 9.93 17.45
N GLU A 253 -8.20 10.72 18.28
CA GLU A 253 -7.25 10.20 19.24
C GLU A 253 -7.98 9.90 20.55
N ALA A 254 -7.48 8.92 21.31
CA ALA A 254 -7.96 8.74 22.67
C ALA A 254 -7.79 10.08 23.40
N SER A 255 -8.90 10.67 23.84
CA SER A 255 -8.82 11.88 24.66
C SER A 255 -8.11 11.49 25.94
N ALA A 256 -6.92 12.06 26.19
CA ALA A 256 -6.31 11.93 27.50
C ALA A 256 -7.32 12.50 28.52
N VAL A 257 -7.97 11.64 29.30
CA VAL A 257 -8.83 12.13 30.36
C VAL A 257 -7.89 12.76 31.35
N THR A 258 -7.98 14.07 31.55
CA THR A 258 -7.09 14.76 32.47
C THR A 258 -7.15 14.10 33.85
N GLY A 259 -6.06 13.50 34.32
CA GLY A 259 -6.01 12.69 35.54
C GLY A 259 -6.00 11.17 35.35
N ASP A 260 -6.10 10.67 34.11
CA ASP A 260 -5.91 9.27 33.74
C ASP A 260 -4.41 9.03 33.52
N ALA A 261 -3.77 8.43 34.51
CA ALA A 261 -2.33 8.25 34.61
C ALA A 261 -1.87 6.87 34.09
N ASP A 262 -2.75 5.86 34.01
CA ASP A 262 -2.44 4.59 33.32
C ASP A 262 -2.89 4.57 31.85
N GLY A 263 -3.70 5.53 31.43
CA GLY A 263 -4.24 5.61 30.08
C GLY A 263 -5.33 4.57 29.83
N ASP A 264 -5.99 4.05 30.87
CA ASP A 264 -7.06 3.05 30.73
C ASP A 264 -8.40 3.66 30.29
N GLY A 265 -8.47 4.99 30.21
CA GLY A 265 -9.64 5.76 29.82
C GLY A 265 -10.57 6.10 30.98
N TYR A 266 -10.23 5.77 32.23
CA TYR A 266 -11.05 6.00 33.42
C TYR A 266 -10.23 6.60 34.57
N VAL A 267 -10.57 7.81 35.02
CA VAL A 267 -9.92 8.38 36.19
C VAL A 267 -10.45 7.75 37.47
N ASN A 268 -9.69 6.83 38.06
CA ASN A 268 -10.06 6.00 39.18
C ASN A 268 -8.91 5.82 40.21
N VAL A 269 -9.03 4.80 41.06
CA VAL A 269 -8.05 4.53 42.13
C VAL A 269 -6.72 4.02 41.60
N SER A 270 -6.68 3.49 40.38
CA SER A 270 -5.47 3.03 39.69
C SER A 270 -4.56 4.22 39.34
N ASP A 271 -5.12 5.31 38.82
CA ASP A 271 -4.36 6.55 38.54
C ASP A 271 -3.77 7.15 39.80
N LEU A 272 -4.59 7.20 40.85
CA LEU A 272 -4.15 7.67 42.16
C LEU A 272 -2.97 6.83 42.69
N ARG A 273 -2.91 5.54 42.35
CA ARG A 273 -1.80 4.65 42.74
C ARG A 273 -0.53 5.01 41.98
N ILE A 274 -0.63 5.33 40.70
CA ILE A 274 0.50 5.72 39.86
C ILE A 274 1.10 7.04 40.36
N VAL A 275 0.28 8.08 40.55
CA VAL A 275 0.72 9.37 41.12
C VAL A 275 1.40 9.15 42.48
N LYS A 276 0.82 8.31 43.35
CA LYS A 276 1.43 8.01 44.66
C LYS A 276 2.75 7.26 44.55
N SER A 277 2.88 6.34 43.60
CA SER A 277 4.08 5.52 43.44
C SER A 277 5.29 6.31 42.96
N ASN A 278 5.06 7.40 42.21
CA ASN A 278 6.10 8.27 41.68
C ASN A 278 6.19 9.62 42.40
N PHE A 279 5.48 9.79 43.52
CA PHE A 279 5.41 11.06 44.23
C PHE A 279 6.79 11.59 44.65
N GLY A 280 7.07 12.85 44.31
CA GLY A 280 8.34 13.54 44.56
C GLY A 280 9.42 13.27 43.52
N GLN A 281 9.11 12.60 42.40
CA GLN A 281 10.05 12.31 41.33
C GLN A 281 9.90 13.28 40.15
N SER A 282 11.03 13.66 39.55
CA SER A 282 11.04 14.24 38.20
C SER A 282 10.87 13.11 37.18
N VAL A 283 9.96 13.30 36.24
CA VAL A 283 9.61 12.30 35.22
C VAL A 283 9.57 12.97 33.83
N GLN A 284 9.47 12.17 32.77
CA GLN A 284 9.13 12.72 31.46
C GLN A 284 7.72 13.30 31.52
N THR A 285 7.52 14.49 30.96
CA THR A 285 6.25 15.20 30.97
C THR A 285 5.09 14.32 30.51
N GLY A 286 4.03 14.24 31.31
CA GLY A 286 2.83 13.45 30.97
C GLY A 286 2.95 11.94 31.22
N GLN A 287 3.99 11.48 31.92
CA GLN A 287 4.26 10.06 32.16
C GLN A 287 4.34 9.76 33.66
N ASN A 288 4.17 8.49 34.04
CA ASN A 288 4.41 8.01 35.40
C ASN A 288 3.68 8.80 36.50
N GLY A 289 2.48 9.32 36.21
CA GLY A 289 1.67 10.05 37.19
C GLY A 289 1.91 11.57 37.23
N ASP A 290 2.70 12.12 36.32
CA ASP A 290 2.66 13.56 35.99
C ASP A 290 1.46 13.80 35.06
N VAL A 291 0.31 14.13 35.64
CA VAL A 291 -0.96 14.32 34.92
C VAL A 291 -1.32 15.78 34.70
N ASP A 292 -0.54 16.71 35.26
CA ASP A 292 -0.64 18.15 34.99
C ASP A 292 0.44 18.69 34.04
N PHE A 293 1.36 17.82 33.62
CA PHE A 293 2.38 18.03 32.60
C PHE A 293 3.46 19.05 33.02
N ASP A 294 3.76 19.16 34.32
CA ASP A 294 4.81 20.04 34.84
C ASP A 294 6.20 19.38 34.95
N GLY A 295 6.28 18.06 34.71
CA GLY A 295 7.50 17.26 34.78
C GLY A 295 7.90 16.82 36.19
N PHE A 296 7.07 17.05 37.21
CA PHE A 296 7.35 16.71 38.61
C PHE A 296 6.12 16.21 39.36
N VAL A 297 6.10 14.92 39.70
CA VAL A 297 4.93 14.30 40.33
C VAL A 297 4.75 14.79 41.77
N ASN A 298 3.69 15.54 42.04
CA ASN A 298 3.45 16.19 43.34
C ASN A 298 1.97 16.31 43.72
N VAL A 299 1.65 17.20 44.66
CA VAL A 299 0.28 17.41 45.16
C VAL A 299 -0.66 18.00 44.11
N SER A 300 -0.13 18.65 43.07
CA SER A 300 -0.88 19.17 41.94
C SER A 300 -1.46 18.04 41.10
N ASP A 301 -0.68 17.01 40.77
CA ASP A 301 -1.15 15.78 40.10
C ASP A 301 -2.27 15.08 40.87
N LEU A 302 -2.07 14.92 42.18
CA LEU A 302 -3.09 14.35 43.07
C LEU A 302 -4.40 15.15 43.04
N ARG A 303 -4.31 16.49 42.90
CA ARG A 303 -5.47 17.36 42.77
C ARG A 303 -6.17 17.15 41.43
N VAL A 304 -5.40 16.97 40.36
CA VAL A 304 -5.92 16.71 39.02
C VAL A 304 -6.66 15.38 38.94
N VAL A 305 -6.08 14.29 39.45
CA VAL A 305 -6.77 12.98 39.54
C VAL A 305 -8.06 13.12 40.35
N LYS A 306 -7.99 13.79 41.51
CA LYS A 306 -9.15 13.96 42.39
C LYS A 306 -10.26 14.78 41.75
N SER A 307 -9.94 15.87 41.03
CA SER A 307 -10.95 16.72 40.39
C SER A 307 -11.65 16.05 39.21
N ASN A 308 -11.02 15.03 38.65
CA ASN A 308 -11.52 14.28 37.49
C ASN A 308 -11.98 12.86 37.85
N PHE A 309 -11.94 12.48 39.13
CA PHE A 309 -12.30 11.14 39.57
C PHE A 309 -13.72 10.72 39.12
N GLY A 310 -13.80 9.55 38.49
CA GLY A 310 -15.02 9.00 37.89
C GLY A 310 -15.32 9.49 36.48
N LYS A 311 -14.48 10.34 35.88
CA LYS A 311 -14.56 10.66 34.44
C LYS A 311 -14.02 9.51 33.62
N GLN A 312 -14.57 9.34 32.43
CA GLN A 312 -14.18 8.33 31.46
C GLN A 312 -14.30 8.89 30.04
N ILE A 313 -13.63 8.26 29.07
CA ILE A 313 -13.82 8.48 27.62
C ILE A 313 -15.15 7.88 27.17
#